data_AF-A0A139KMC4-F1
#
_entry.id   AF-A0A139KMC4-F1
#
_cell.length_a   1.000
_cell.length_b   1.000
_cell.length_c   1.000
_cell.angle_alpha   90.00
_cell.angle_beta   90.00
_cell.angle_gamma   90.00
#
_symmetry.space_group_name_H-M   'P 1'
#
loop_
_entity.id
_entity.type
_entity.pdbx_description
1 polymer ?
#
loop_
_entity_poly.entity_id
_entity_poly.type
_entity_poly.pdbx_seq_one_letter_code
_entity_poly.pdbx_strand_id
1 'polypeptide(L)'
;MSAKSRKFIVFKYKYIQLLLMDKVITLFPESKASKTEKVFSIEKNACCKKIRLDFNAPDLSSNGGLVLLQGMDCSFLDRLADVIPDWRNPDLVQHPMREMIRQRVGQIACGYEDANDCDVLRCDSAVKIFSGRRPLEEPLSSQPTMTRLENHISKRTLFDIAELFIHKFISSYAKPPKKIILDVDDTNADTYGAQELTLFNDYYGSTVICRY
;
A
#
# COMPACT_ATOMS: atom_id res chain seq x y z
N MET A 1 -9.98 27.07 -37.92
CA MET A 1 -8.86 27.10 -36.96
C MET A 1 -8.60 25.67 -36.49
N SER A 2 -7.34 25.24 -36.56
CA SER A 2 -6.88 23.85 -36.56
C SER A 2 -7.06 23.12 -35.22
N ALA A 3 -7.70 21.95 -35.25
CA ALA A 3 -7.78 21.02 -34.12
C ALA A 3 -6.53 20.13 -34.09
N LYS A 4 -5.64 20.36 -33.11
CA LYS A 4 -4.50 19.47 -32.84
C LYS A 4 -5.00 18.15 -32.25
N SER A 5 -5.03 17.12 -33.08
CA SER A 5 -5.19 15.72 -32.66
C SER A 5 -4.06 15.34 -31.69
N ARG A 6 -4.41 15.04 -30.43
CA ARG A 6 -3.48 14.44 -29.46
C ARG A 6 -3.41 12.94 -29.75
N LYS A 7 -2.27 12.48 -30.28
CA LYS A 7 -1.97 11.05 -30.41
C LYS A 7 -1.83 10.46 -29.00
N PHE A 8 -2.79 9.63 -28.60
CA PHE A 8 -2.64 8.76 -27.45
C PHE A 8 -1.70 7.61 -27.85
N ILE A 9 -0.54 7.52 -27.19
CA ILE A 9 0.34 6.36 -27.33
C ILE A 9 -0.23 5.29 -26.39
N VAL A 10 -1.05 4.40 -26.96
CA VAL A 10 -1.50 3.18 -26.29
C VAL A 10 -0.31 2.22 -26.25
N PHE A 11 0.32 2.05 -25.09
CA PHE A 11 1.27 0.95 -24.86
C PHE A 11 0.49 -0.37 -24.90
N LYS A 12 0.48 -1.02 -26.06
CA LYS A 12 0.02 -2.40 -26.21
C LYS A 12 1.01 -3.33 -25.49
N TYR A 13 0.72 -3.65 -24.23
CA TYR A 13 1.34 -4.78 -23.54
C TYR A 13 0.81 -6.08 -24.14
N LYS A 14 1.47 -6.59 -25.19
CA LYS A 14 1.08 -7.85 -25.87
C LYS A 14 1.86 -9.08 -25.38
N TYR A 15 2.47 -9.04 -24.19
CA TYR A 15 3.28 -10.16 -23.67
C TYR A 15 3.12 -10.37 -22.15
N ILE A 16 1.90 -10.25 -21.60
CA ILE A 16 1.60 -10.71 -20.24
C ILE A 16 0.25 -11.45 -20.24
N GLN A 17 0.07 -12.38 -21.18
CA GLN A 17 -1.13 -13.22 -21.20
C GLN A 17 -0.81 -14.70 -21.52
N LEU A 18 0.37 -15.17 -21.15
CA LEU A 18 0.69 -16.61 -21.21
C LEU A 18 1.29 -17.19 -19.91
N LEU A 19 1.29 -16.44 -18.81
CA LEU A 19 1.82 -16.93 -17.52
C LEU A 19 0.80 -16.86 -16.37
N LEU A 20 -0.45 -16.48 -16.66
CA LEU A 20 -1.52 -16.36 -15.67
C LEU A 20 -2.54 -17.52 -15.70
N MET A 21 -2.24 -18.62 -16.41
CA MET A 21 -3.14 -19.78 -16.47
C MET A 21 -2.43 -21.12 -16.27
N ASP A 22 -1.49 -21.21 -15.33
CA ASP A 22 -1.15 -22.50 -14.74
C ASP A 22 -1.19 -22.37 -13.22
N LYS A 23 -2.38 -22.65 -12.67
CA LYS A 23 -2.53 -23.12 -11.29
C LYS A 23 -1.78 -24.45 -11.17
N VAL A 24 -0.48 -24.39 -10.91
CA VAL A 24 0.26 -25.56 -10.44
C VAL A 24 1.01 -25.12 -9.20
N ILE A 25 0.60 -25.70 -8.08
CA ILE A 25 1.31 -25.71 -6.82
C ILE A 25 2.70 -26.28 -7.10
N THR A 26 3.70 -25.43 -7.30
CA THR A 26 5.10 -25.86 -7.38
C THR A 26 5.61 -26.10 -5.97
N LEU A 27 5.34 -27.29 -5.47
CA LEU A 27 6.26 -27.99 -4.58
C LEU A 27 7.58 -28.11 -5.35
N PHE A 28 8.58 -27.31 -4.98
CA PHE A 28 9.94 -27.55 -5.47
C PHE A 28 10.45 -28.84 -4.84
N PRO A 29 10.72 -29.91 -5.61
CA PRO A 29 11.46 -31.04 -5.06
C PRO A 29 12.86 -30.54 -4.69
N GLU A 30 13.33 -30.87 -3.49
CA GLU A 30 14.72 -30.63 -3.10
C GLU A 30 15.67 -31.38 -4.05
N SER A 31 16.10 -30.70 -5.11
CA SER A 31 17.12 -31.25 -5.99
C SER A 31 18.49 -30.93 -5.39
N LYS A 32 19.21 -31.96 -4.95
CA LYS A 32 20.67 -31.92 -4.73
C LYS A 32 21.37 -31.80 -6.09
N ALA A 33 21.24 -30.66 -6.74
CA ALA A 33 21.93 -30.34 -7.98
C ALA A 33 23.10 -29.40 -7.70
N SER A 34 24.29 -29.81 -8.12
CA SER A 34 25.54 -29.04 -8.08
C SER A 34 25.31 -27.60 -8.58
N LYS A 35 25.57 -26.61 -7.73
CA LYS A 35 25.48 -25.16 -8.01
C LYS A 35 26.42 -24.78 -9.15
N THR A 36 25.93 -24.83 -10.37
CA THR A 36 26.54 -24.14 -11.51
C THR A 36 25.88 -22.78 -11.62
N GLU A 37 26.62 -21.72 -11.26
CA GLU A 37 26.19 -20.33 -11.43
C GLU A 37 26.00 -20.05 -12.93
N LYS A 38 24.76 -20.11 -13.43
CA LYS A 38 24.44 -19.64 -14.77
C LYS A 38 24.37 -18.12 -14.76
N VAL A 39 25.41 -17.49 -15.30
CA VAL A 39 25.47 -16.05 -15.51
C VAL A 39 24.65 -15.70 -16.75
N PHE A 40 23.53 -15.00 -16.57
CA PHE A 40 22.73 -14.44 -17.66
C PHE A 40 23.09 -12.97 -17.86
N SER A 41 23.43 -12.57 -19.09
CA SER A 41 23.64 -11.16 -19.42
C SER A 41 22.31 -10.52 -19.79
N ILE A 42 21.91 -9.49 -19.05
CA ILE A 42 20.76 -8.67 -19.40
C ILE A 42 21.24 -7.63 -20.42
N GLU A 43 20.78 -7.74 -21.67
CA GLU A 43 21.26 -6.92 -22.81
C GLU A 43 20.91 -5.43 -22.72
N LYS A 44 20.09 -5.03 -21.75
CA LYS A 44 19.71 -3.63 -21.54
C LYS A 44 20.43 -3.04 -20.33
N ASN A 45 21.32 -2.08 -20.59
CA ASN A 45 22.06 -1.32 -19.61
C ASN A 45 21.15 -0.72 -18.52
N ALA A 46 21.02 -1.40 -17.38
CA ALA A 46 20.67 -0.75 -16.13
C ALA A 46 21.90 0.09 -15.68
N CYS A 47 22.06 1.27 -16.28
CA CYS A 47 22.95 2.35 -15.83
C CYS A 47 24.27 1.88 -15.17
N CYS A 48 25.17 1.23 -15.92
CA CYS A 48 26.53 0.87 -15.48
C CYS A 48 26.65 0.13 -14.13
N LYS A 49 25.57 -0.43 -13.60
CA LYS A 49 25.57 -1.19 -12.34
C LYS A 49 25.68 -2.67 -12.65
N LYS A 50 26.60 -3.36 -11.98
CA LYS A 50 26.72 -4.82 -12.07
C LYS A 50 25.45 -5.44 -11.48
N ILE A 51 24.72 -6.20 -12.29
CA ILE A 51 23.56 -6.98 -11.84
C ILE A 51 24.09 -8.36 -11.45
N ARG A 52 23.94 -8.75 -10.18
CA ARG A 52 24.21 -10.11 -9.72
C ARG A 52 22.89 -10.87 -9.66
N LEU A 53 22.81 -12.00 -10.36
CA LEU A 53 21.69 -12.92 -10.31
C LEU A 53 22.03 -14.02 -9.30
N ASP A 54 21.21 -14.16 -8.26
CA ASP A 54 21.35 -15.23 -7.26
C ASP A 54 20.00 -15.94 -7.12
N PHE A 55 20.02 -17.27 -7.24
CA PHE A 55 18.83 -18.12 -7.13
C PHE A 55 18.50 -18.52 -5.68
N ASN A 56 19.35 -18.16 -4.72
CA ASN A 56 19.06 -18.35 -3.30
C ASN A 56 18.21 -17.21 -2.70
N ALA A 57 17.92 -16.16 -3.50
CA ALA A 57 17.07 -14.98 -3.20
C ALA A 57 16.62 -14.83 -1.73
N PRO A 58 17.55 -14.51 -0.80
CA PRO A 58 17.24 -14.48 0.63
C PRO A 58 16.28 -13.34 1.01
N ASP A 59 16.10 -12.35 0.14
CA ASP A 59 15.23 -11.19 0.31
C ASP A 59 14.25 -11.12 -0.88
N LEU A 60 13.38 -12.13 -0.98
CA LEU A 60 12.30 -12.17 -1.96
C LEU A 60 11.03 -11.60 -1.33
N SER A 61 10.47 -10.56 -1.95
CA SER A 61 9.19 -9.98 -1.54
C SER A 61 8.05 -10.45 -2.46
N SER A 62 6.94 -10.84 -1.85
CA SER A 62 5.66 -11.07 -2.54
C SER A 62 4.89 -9.77 -2.81
N ASN A 63 5.37 -8.64 -2.28
CA ASN A 63 4.69 -7.34 -2.31
C ASN A 63 5.20 -6.44 -3.45
N GLY A 64 5.67 -7.03 -4.55
CA GLY A 64 6.25 -6.32 -5.69
C GLY A 64 5.30 -5.28 -6.34
N GLY A 65 3.99 -5.42 -6.14
CA GLY A 65 3.00 -4.42 -6.56
C GLY A 65 3.22 -3.03 -5.96
N LEU A 66 3.84 -2.94 -4.77
CA LEU A 66 4.17 -1.66 -4.14
C LEU A 66 5.17 -0.83 -4.94
N VAL A 67 6.06 -1.49 -5.71
CA VAL A 67 7.00 -0.80 -6.61
C VAL A 67 6.25 -0.11 -7.75
N LEU A 68 5.14 -0.71 -8.22
CA LEU A 68 4.28 -0.08 -9.22
C LEU A 68 3.52 1.10 -8.62
N LEU A 69 2.99 0.95 -7.40
CA LEU A 69 2.29 2.02 -6.68
C LEU A 69 3.21 3.21 -6.42
N GLN A 70 4.48 2.97 -6.06
CA GLN A 70 5.48 4.02 -5.89
C GLN A 70 5.75 4.81 -7.17
N GLY A 71 5.60 4.19 -8.34
CA GLY A 71 5.73 4.86 -9.63
C GLY A 71 4.58 5.82 -9.95
N MET A 72 3.51 5.83 -9.15
CA MET A 72 2.37 6.74 -9.28
C MET A 72 2.55 7.99 -8.41
N ASP A 73 1.63 8.95 -8.50
CA ASP A 73 1.63 10.14 -7.64
C ASP A 73 1.26 9.79 -6.19
N CYS A 74 2.26 9.51 -5.36
CA CYS A 74 2.11 9.28 -3.93
C CYS A 74 2.17 10.58 -3.09
N SER A 75 2.13 11.77 -3.70
CA SER A 75 2.24 13.05 -2.98
C SER A 75 1.11 13.28 -1.96
N PHE A 76 -0.02 12.60 -2.13
CA PHE A 76 -1.10 12.61 -1.15
C PHE A 76 -0.65 12.05 0.21
N LEU A 77 0.20 11.01 0.23
CA LEU A 77 0.70 10.41 1.47
C LEU A 77 1.65 11.35 2.22
N ASP A 78 2.46 12.13 1.49
CA ASP A 78 3.28 13.16 2.11
C ASP A 78 2.43 14.26 2.75
N ARG A 79 1.41 14.74 2.03
CA ARG A 79 0.47 15.74 2.56
C ARG A 79 -0.31 15.21 3.76
N LEU A 80 -0.68 13.94 3.74
CA LEU A 80 -1.34 13.26 4.85
C LEU A 80 -0.43 13.27 6.09
N ALA A 81 0.84 12.92 5.92
CA ALA A 81 1.81 12.97 7.01
C ALA A 81 2.05 14.39 7.54
N ASP A 82 2.05 15.41 6.66
CA ASP A 82 2.25 16.81 7.06
C ASP A 82 1.09 17.37 7.91
N VAL A 83 -0.12 16.79 7.79
CA VAL A 83 -1.29 17.17 8.59
C VAL A 83 -1.29 16.55 9.97
N ILE A 84 -0.53 15.46 10.19
CA ILE A 84 -0.45 14.78 11.48
C ILE A 84 0.65 15.45 12.32
N PRO A 85 0.29 16.13 13.43
CA PRO A 85 1.31 16.74 14.30
C PRO A 85 2.18 15.65 14.92
N ASP A 86 3.50 15.81 14.88
CA ASP A 86 4.40 14.88 15.54
C ASP A 86 4.58 15.29 17.02
N TRP A 87 4.00 14.51 17.92
CA TRP A 87 4.08 14.74 19.38
C TRP A 87 5.34 14.17 20.02
N ARG A 88 6.16 13.45 19.24
CA ARG A 88 7.35 12.75 19.74
C ARG A 88 8.48 13.76 19.92
N ASN A 89 9.44 13.45 20.81
CA ASN A 89 10.66 14.24 20.92
C ASN A 89 11.48 14.10 19.61
N PRO A 90 11.74 15.20 18.87
CA PRO A 90 12.47 15.16 17.60
C PRO A 90 13.83 14.46 17.66
N ASP A 91 14.55 14.58 18.78
CA ASP A 91 15.88 14.00 18.96
C ASP A 91 15.86 12.47 19.09
N LEU A 92 14.68 11.90 19.37
CA LEU A 92 14.48 10.45 19.57
C LEU A 92 13.74 9.80 18.40
N VAL A 93 13.44 10.55 17.33
CA VAL A 93 12.71 10.03 16.16
C VAL A 93 13.65 9.20 15.28
N GLN A 94 13.43 7.89 15.25
CA GLN A 94 14.12 6.97 14.32
C GLN A 94 13.34 6.75 13.01
N HIS A 95 12.01 6.86 13.07
CA HIS A 95 11.09 6.65 11.94
C HIS A 95 10.32 7.95 11.67
N PRO A 96 10.60 8.65 10.57
CA PRO A 96 9.90 9.90 10.26
C PRO A 96 8.43 9.62 9.94
N MET A 97 7.55 10.59 10.23
CA MET A 97 6.10 10.44 10.05
C MET A 97 5.73 9.98 8.63
N ARG A 98 6.36 10.57 7.60
CA ARG A 98 6.14 10.20 6.20
C ARG A 98 6.50 8.74 5.89
N GLU A 99 7.54 8.20 6.51
CA GLU A 99 7.90 6.77 6.37
C GLU A 99 6.84 5.89 7.02
N MET A 100 6.41 6.21 8.25
CA MET A 100 5.38 5.44 8.96
C MET A 100 4.05 5.44 8.22
N ILE A 101 3.61 6.58 7.70
CA ILE A 101 2.36 6.70 6.93
C ILE A 101 2.44 5.88 5.64
N ARG A 102 3.56 5.94 4.91
CA ARG A 102 3.74 5.12 3.71
C ARG A 102 3.81 3.63 4.05
N GLN A 103 4.54 3.25 5.09
CA GLN A 103 4.57 1.86 5.57
C GLN A 103 3.15 1.35 5.80
N ARG A 104 2.36 2.12 6.55
CA ARG A 104 1.01 1.69 6.93
C ARG A 104 0.07 1.57 5.75
N VAL A 105 0.03 2.59 4.89
CA VAL A 105 -0.81 2.57 3.69
C VAL A 105 -0.36 1.48 2.72
N GLY A 106 0.94 1.23 2.59
CA GLY A 106 1.47 0.17 1.75
C GLY A 106 1.06 -1.22 2.24
N GLN A 107 1.10 -1.45 3.55
CA GLN A 107 0.65 -2.71 4.15
C GLN A 107 -0.84 -2.95 3.90
N ILE A 108 -1.69 -1.94 4.15
CA ILE A 108 -3.13 -2.00 3.87
C ILE A 108 -3.37 -2.28 2.38
N ALA A 109 -2.66 -1.59 1.49
CA ALA A 109 -2.77 -1.80 0.04
C ALA A 109 -2.38 -3.23 -0.40
N CYS A 110 -1.54 -3.92 0.38
CA CYS A 110 -1.18 -5.31 0.17
C CYS A 110 -2.10 -6.32 0.88
N GLY A 111 -3.13 -5.85 1.61
CA GLY A 111 -4.08 -6.70 2.34
C GLY A 111 -3.65 -7.02 3.79
N TYR A 112 -2.65 -6.31 4.32
CA TYR A 112 -2.17 -6.44 5.70
C TYR A 112 -2.72 -5.31 6.56
N GLU A 113 -3.99 -5.46 6.95
CA GLU A 113 -4.74 -4.45 7.68
C GLU A 113 -4.41 -4.44 9.17
N ASP A 114 -3.89 -5.53 9.73
CA ASP A 114 -3.59 -5.60 11.15
C ASP A 114 -2.23 -4.95 11.46
N ALA A 115 -2.16 -4.20 12.57
CA ALA A 115 -0.91 -3.52 12.93
C ALA A 115 0.22 -4.50 13.30
N ASN A 116 -0.09 -5.74 13.70
CA ASN A 116 0.89 -6.79 13.99
C ASN A 116 1.73 -7.18 12.76
N ASP A 117 1.19 -7.03 11.56
CA ASP A 117 1.91 -7.26 10.31
C ASP A 117 3.11 -6.32 10.14
N CYS A 118 3.17 -5.21 10.90
CA CYS A 118 4.36 -4.36 10.96
C CYS A 118 5.61 -5.11 11.38
N ASP A 119 5.53 -6.02 12.35
CA ASP A 119 6.72 -6.74 12.80
C ASP A 119 7.20 -7.78 11.79
N VAL A 120 6.26 -8.37 11.04
CA VAL A 120 6.57 -9.33 9.96
C VAL A 120 7.15 -8.60 8.74
N LEU A 121 6.55 -7.48 8.35
CA LEU A 121 6.84 -6.79 7.08
C LEU A 121 7.91 -5.70 7.18
N ARG A 122 8.35 -5.30 8.39
CA ARG A 122 9.36 -4.22 8.54
C ARG A 122 10.70 -4.49 7.86
N CYS A 123 11.01 -5.75 7.58
CA CYS A 123 12.22 -6.15 6.85
C CYS A 123 11.98 -6.38 5.35
N ASP A 124 10.72 -6.40 4.90
CA ASP A 124 10.37 -6.65 3.50
C ASP A 124 10.93 -5.55 2.58
N SER A 125 11.66 -5.96 1.55
CA SER A 125 12.34 -5.04 0.63
C SER A 125 11.39 -4.16 -0.18
N ALA A 126 10.22 -4.67 -0.60
CA ALA A 126 9.24 -3.88 -1.35
C ALA A 126 8.54 -2.85 -0.46
N VAL A 127 8.21 -3.22 0.79
CA VAL A 127 7.61 -2.30 1.77
C VAL A 127 8.59 -1.20 2.17
N LYS A 128 9.88 -1.53 2.36
CA LYS A 128 10.94 -0.53 2.56
C LYS A 128 11.02 0.44 1.40
N ILE A 129 11.12 -0.07 0.18
CA ILE A 129 11.20 0.74 -1.04
C ILE A 129 10.01 1.70 -1.11
N PHE A 130 8.78 1.20 -0.94
CA PHE A 130 7.57 2.03 -0.96
C PHE A 130 7.58 3.13 0.09
N SER A 131 8.10 2.82 1.29
CA SER A 131 8.20 3.75 2.41
C SER A 131 9.28 4.83 2.23
N GLY A 132 10.08 4.73 1.16
CA GLY A 132 11.20 5.64 0.88
C GLY A 132 12.52 5.20 1.52
N ARG A 133 12.60 3.95 1.96
CA ARG A 133 13.76 3.35 2.61
C ARG A 133 14.47 2.36 1.67
N ARG A 134 15.80 2.28 1.71
CA ARG A 134 16.55 1.32 0.88
C ARG A 134 16.37 -0.11 1.44
N PRO A 135 16.34 -1.16 0.60
CA PRO A 135 16.15 -2.55 1.05
C PRO A 135 17.12 -2.99 2.17
N LEU A 136 18.39 -2.59 2.05
CA LEU A 136 19.47 -2.96 2.96
C LEU A 136 19.59 -2.06 4.21
N GLU A 137 18.76 -1.03 4.35
CA GLU A 137 18.75 -0.19 5.55
C GLU A 137 18.02 -0.88 6.71
N GLU A 138 18.15 -0.26 7.90
CA GLU A 138 17.50 -0.71 9.12
C GLU A 138 16.00 -0.98 8.93
N PRO A 139 15.41 -1.91 9.68
CA PRO A 139 13.99 -2.23 9.57
C PRO A 139 13.09 -1.00 9.70
N LEU A 140 11.91 -1.05 9.09
CA LEU A 140 10.86 -0.04 9.30
C LEU A 140 10.32 -0.07 10.74
N SER A 141 9.34 0.79 11.02
CA SER A 141 8.75 0.89 12.35
C SER A 141 8.08 -0.43 12.75
N SER A 142 8.24 -0.78 14.03
CA SER A 142 7.64 -1.98 14.62
C SER A 142 6.15 -1.79 14.92
N GLN A 143 5.44 -2.90 15.17
CA GLN A 143 4.03 -2.89 15.60
C GLN A 143 3.75 -1.88 16.72
N PRO A 144 4.47 -1.85 17.86
CA PRO A 144 4.12 -0.94 18.94
C PRO A 144 4.34 0.52 18.57
N THR A 145 5.23 0.79 17.62
CA THR A 145 5.46 2.15 17.11
C THR A 145 4.32 2.60 16.21
N MET A 146 3.82 1.71 15.35
CA MET A 146 2.65 1.97 14.52
C MET A 146 1.37 2.14 15.35
N THR A 147 1.14 1.26 16.32
CA THR A 147 -0.04 1.34 17.21
C THR A 147 -0.02 2.63 18.04
N ARG A 148 1.14 3.10 18.49
CA ARG A 148 1.25 4.41 19.14
C ARG A 148 0.87 5.56 18.20
N LEU A 149 1.23 5.48 16.92
CA LEU A 149 0.80 6.46 15.92
C LEU A 149 -0.72 6.47 15.78
N GLU A 150 -1.32 5.31 15.50
CA GLU A 150 -2.76 5.18 15.25
C GLU A 150 -3.61 5.65 16.44
N ASN A 151 -3.20 5.31 17.68
CA ASN A 151 -3.95 5.67 18.88
C ASN A 151 -3.80 7.13 19.32
N HIS A 152 -2.83 7.87 18.76
CA HIS A 152 -2.57 9.25 19.14
C HIS A 152 -3.18 10.26 18.15
N ILE A 153 -3.85 9.77 17.10
CA ILE A 153 -4.58 10.62 16.17
C ILE A 153 -5.78 11.28 16.89
N SER A 154 -5.75 12.61 16.97
CA SER A 154 -6.81 13.37 17.62
C SER A 154 -8.02 13.56 16.70
N LYS A 155 -9.19 13.86 17.28
CA LYS A 155 -10.39 14.26 16.51
C LYS A 155 -10.14 15.44 15.57
N ARG A 156 -9.29 16.40 15.99
CA ARG A 156 -8.91 17.54 15.15
C ARG A 156 -8.11 17.08 13.95
N THR A 157 -7.12 16.22 14.17
CA THR A 157 -6.31 15.63 13.10
C THR A 157 -7.18 14.84 12.12
N LEU A 158 -8.16 14.05 12.60
CA LEU A 158 -9.11 13.37 11.72
C LEU A 158 -9.90 14.34 10.84
N PHE A 159 -10.34 15.47 11.40
CA PHE A 159 -11.02 16.51 10.64
C PHE A 159 -10.10 17.11 9.56
N ASP A 160 -8.84 17.42 9.90
CA ASP A 160 -7.87 17.97 8.95
C ASP A 160 -7.54 16.96 7.83
N ILE A 161 -7.47 15.67 8.15
CA ILE A 161 -7.33 14.58 7.18
C ILE A 161 -8.55 14.52 6.25
N ALA A 162 -9.78 14.59 6.80
CA ALA A 162 -11.00 14.61 6.00
C ALA A 162 -11.04 15.82 5.05
N GLU A 163 -10.63 16.99 5.53
CA GLU A 163 -10.50 18.20 4.71
C GLU A 163 -9.50 17.98 3.56
N LEU A 164 -8.35 17.35 3.84
CA LEU A 164 -7.35 17.02 2.83
C LEU A 164 -7.91 16.10 1.72
N PHE A 165 -8.72 15.10 2.07
CA PHE A 165 -9.41 14.25 1.08
C PHE A 165 -10.35 15.07 0.19
N ILE A 166 -11.16 15.94 0.79
CA ILE A 166 -12.09 16.83 0.05
C ILE A 166 -11.31 17.75 -0.89
N HIS A 167 -10.24 18.38 -0.41
CA HIS A 167 -9.40 19.26 -1.23
C HIS A 167 -8.74 18.51 -2.40
N LYS A 168 -8.22 17.30 -2.17
CA LYS A 168 -7.67 16.45 -3.23
C LYS A 168 -8.74 16.08 -4.26
N PHE A 169 -9.95 15.72 -3.81
CA PHE A 169 -11.07 15.42 -4.68
C PHE A 169 -11.47 16.62 -5.55
N ILE A 170 -11.70 17.80 -4.94
CA ILE A 170 -12.06 19.03 -5.68
C ILE A 170 -10.96 19.39 -6.69
N SER A 171 -9.69 19.29 -6.29
CA SER A 171 -8.53 19.60 -7.13
C SER A 171 -8.34 18.64 -8.31
N SER A 172 -8.99 17.47 -8.30
CA SER A 172 -8.96 16.53 -9.42
C SER A 172 -9.78 17.00 -10.62
N TYR A 173 -10.69 17.98 -10.42
CA TYR A 173 -11.50 18.57 -11.49
C TYR A 173 -10.83 19.82 -12.06
N ALA A 174 -11.02 20.06 -13.37
CA ALA A 174 -10.55 21.28 -14.02
C ALA A 174 -11.18 22.57 -13.46
N LYS A 175 -12.40 22.46 -12.92
CA LYS A 175 -13.11 23.51 -12.18
C LYS A 175 -13.83 22.87 -10.99
N PRO A 176 -13.92 23.55 -9.84
CA PRO A 176 -14.63 23.01 -8.68
C PRO A 176 -16.09 22.62 -9.03
N PRO A 177 -16.56 21.44 -8.60
CA PRO A 177 -17.93 21.01 -8.84
C PRO A 177 -18.92 21.89 -8.06
N LYS A 178 -20.09 22.16 -8.64
CA LYS A 178 -21.15 22.97 -7.99
C LYS A 178 -21.87 22.23 -6.86
N LYS A 179 -21.82 20.90 -6.87
CA LYS A 179 -22.47 20.01 -5.90
C LYS A 179 -21.57 18.79 -5.67
N ILE A 180 -21.42 18.41 -4.41
CA ILE A 180 -20.83 17.13 -4.00
C ILE A 180 -21.98 16.31 -3.42
N ILE A 181 -22.14 15.07 -3.89
CA ILE A 181 -23.06 14.10 -3.31
C ILE A 181 -22.17 13.13 -2.54
N LEU A 182 -22.37 13.07 -1.22
CA LEU A 182 -21.72 12.11 -0.36
C LEU A 182 -22.71 10.97 -0.16
N ASP A 183 -22.31 9.79 -0.62
CA ASP A 183 -23.02 8.56 -0.26
C ASP A 183 -22.46 8.07 1.07
N VAL A 184 -23.36 7.73 1.99
CA VAL A 184 -22.99 7.15 3.28
C VAL A 184 -23.62 5.77 3.29
N ASP A 185 -23.00 4.85 2.57
CA ASP A 185 -23.43 3.46 2.54
C ASP A 185 -23.03 2.79 3.85
N ASP A 186 -24.00 2.18 4.54
CA ASP A 186 -23.71 1.16 5.53
C ASP A 186 -23.54 -0.19 4.82
N THR A 187 -22.51 -0.95 5.20
CA THR A 187 -22.36 -2.33 4.71
C THR A 187 -23.21 -3.23 5.58
N ASN A 188 -24.36 -3.66 5.06
CA ASN A 188 -25.20 -4.61 5.78
C ASN A 188 -24.47 -5.97 5.92
N ALA A 189 -24.47 -6.50 7.14
CA ALA A 189 -24.02 -7.86 7.45
C ALA A 189 -25.07 -8.52 8.32
N ASP A 190 -26.03 -9.19 7.67
CA ASP A 190 -27.09 -9.92 8.35
C ASP A 190 -26.51 -10.97 9.28
N THR A 191 -27.15 -11.11 10.44
CA THR A 191 -26.79 -12.10 11.44
C THR A 191 -27.89 -13.12 11.63
N TYR A 192 -27.49 -14.34 11.95
CA TYR A 192 -28.42 -15.45 12.18
C TYR A 192 -28.28 -15.95 13.61
N GLY A 193 -29.41 -16.13 14.30
CA GLY A 193 -29.45 -16.58 15.68
C GLY A 193 -29.01 -15.50 16.68
N ALA A 194 -28.36 -15.92 17.77
CA ALA A 194 -27.93 -15.04 18.86
C ALA A 194 -26.42 -14.75 18.79
N GLN A 195 -25.95 -14.23 17.66
CA GLN A 195 -24.56 -13.77 17.52
C GLN A 195 -24.34 -12.54 18.42
N GLU A 196 -23.17 -12.45 19.06
CA GLU A 196 -22.82 -11.29 19.90
C GLU A 196 -22.69 -10.00 19.07
N LEU A 197 -22.96 -8.85 19.69
CA LEU A 197 -22.91 -7.50 19.08
C LEU A 197 -23.91 -7.29 17.93
N THR A 198 -25.01 -8.03 17.97
CA THR A 198 -26.13 -7.87 17.03
C THR A 198 -27.11 -6.80 17.49
N LEU A 199 -27.50 -5.94 16.56
CA LEU A 199 -28.50 -4.88 16.77
C LEU A 199 -29.50 -4.93 15.62
N PHE A 200 -30.77 -4.65 15.92
CA PHE A 200 -31.79 -4.52 14.88
C PHE A 200 -31.58 -3.21 14.10
N ASN A 201 -31.48 -3.30 12.77
CA ASN A 201 -31.41 -2.14 11.89
C ASN A 201 -32.76 -1.96 11.16
N ASP A 202 -33.46 -0.88 11.50
CA ASP A 202 -34.79 -0.56 10.98
C ASP A 202 -34.79 -0.27 9.46
N TYR A 203 -33.69 0.26 8.93
CA TYR A 203 -33.56 0.53 7.50
C TYR A 203 -33.52 -0.76 6.66
N TYR A 204 -32.86 -1.80 7.17
CA TYR A 204 -32.79 -3.11 6.51
C TYR A 204 -33.91 -4.07 6.92
N GLY A 205 -34.63 -3.78 8.00
CA GLY A 205 -35.64 -4.68 8.57
C GLY A 205 -35.05 -6.01 9.06
N SER A 206 -33.73 -6.05 9.33
CA SER A 206 -33.00 -7.25 9.75
C SER A 206 -32.10 -6.97 10.96
N THR A 207 -31.69 -8.05 11.63
CA THR A 207 -30.69 -7.98 12.70
C THR A 207 -29.30 -8.08 12.08
N VAL A 208 -28.47 -7.08 12.34
CA VAL A 208 -27.17 -6.90 11.68
C VAL A 208 -26.06 -6.81 12.72
N ILE A 209 -24.83 -7.16 12.34
CA ILE A 209 -23.67 -6.96 13.20
C ILE A 209 -23.13 -5.55 12.97
N CYS A 210 -23.03 -4.76 14.04
CA CYS A 210 -22.44 -3.43 13.97
C CYS A 210 -20.93 -3.57 14.21
N ARG A 211 -20.14 -3.69 13.14
CA ARG A 211 -18.68 -3.57 13.23
C ARG A 211 -18.32 -2.09 13.17
N TYR A 212 -17.79 -1.57 14.28
CA TYR A 212 -17.20 -0.22 14.36
C TYR A 212 -15.86 -0.17 13.63
#